data_AF-A0A7C4FEV6-F1
#
_entry.id   AF-A0A7C4FEV6-F1
#
_cell.length_a   1.000
_cell.length_b   1.000
_cell.length_c   1.000
_cell.angle_alpha   90.00
_cell.angle_beta   90.00
_cell.angle_gamma   90.00
#
_symmetry.space_group_name_H-M   'P 1'
#
loop_
_entity.id
_entity.type
_entity.pdbx_description
1 polymer ?
#
loop_
_entity_poly.entity_id
_entity_poly.type
_entity_poly.pdbx_seq_one_letter_code
_entity_poly.pdbx_strand_id
1 'polypeptide(L)'
;MSTGRLSAEEGAFLVRLARRAVEEYLRNAVVIEPPDTPRSLTREGGVFVTIESIRLDSVTGRVRRELRGCIGYPEPYFPLA
;
A
#
# COMPACT_ATOMS: atom_id res chain seq x y z
N MET A 1 -25.22 9.39 -1.01
CA MET A 1 -24.02 9.07 -0.21
C MET A 1 -23.17 8.14 -1.06
N SER A 2 -22.02 8.60 -1.56
CA SER A 2 -21.16 7.77 -2.41
C SER A 2 -20.46 6.74 -1.53
N THR A 3 -20.67 5.47 -1.82
CA THR A 3 -20.06 4.34 -1.12
C THR A 3 -18.54 4.43 -1.25
N GLY A 4 -17.81 4.60 -0.13
CA GLY A 4 -16.34 4.67 -0.07
C GLY A 4 -15.64 3.33 -0.38
N ARG A 5 -16.13 2.57 -1.35
CA ARG A 5 -15.65 1.25 -1.72
C ARG A 5 -14.73 1.38 -2.93
N LEU A 6 -13.46 1.03 -2.75
CA LEU A 6 -12.47 1.00 -3.83
C LEU A 6 -12.78 -0.16 -4.80
N SER A 7 -12.54 0.07 -6.09
CA SER A 7 -12.54 -1.01 -7.08
C SER A 7 -11.29 -1.90 -6.92
N ALA A 8 -11.32 -3.09 -7.53
CA ALA A 8 -10.16 -3.98 -7.52
C ALA A 8 -8.97 -3.35 -8.26
N GLU A 9 -9.24 -2.61 -9.33
CA GLU A 9 -8.25 -1.90 -10.13
C GLU A 9 -7.61 -0.76 -9.34
N GLU A 10 -8.42 0.02 -8.61
CA GLU A 10 -7.95 1.07 -7.70
C GLU A 10 -7.08 0.50 -6.58
N GLY A 11 -7.52 -0.60 -5.96
CA GLY A 11 -6.72 -1.31 -4.95
C GLY A 11 -5.39 -1.82 -5.50
N ALA A 12 -5.41 -2.41 -6.70
CA ALA A 12 -4.18 -2.88 -7.36
C ALA A 12 -3.23 -1.72 -7.73
N PHE A 13 -3.78 -0.57 -8.12
CA PHE A 13 -3.00 0.65 -8.34
C PHE A 13 -2.30 1.10 -7.04
N LEU A 14 -3.04 1.23 -5.94
CA LEU A 14 -2.49 1.66 -4.64
C LEU A 14 -1.40 0.70 -4.12
N VAL A 15 -1.59 -0.61 -4.25
CA VAL A 15 -0.58 -1.60 -3.83
C VAL A 15 0.70 -1.50 -4.67
N ARG A 16 0.58 -1.27 -5.99
CA ARG A 16 1.74 -1.05 -6.86
C ARG A 16 2.45 0.26 -6.54
N LEU A 17 1.69 1.33 -6.26
CA LEU A 17 2.23 2.62 -5.85
C LEU A 17 3.01 2.50 -4.54
N ALA A 18 2.43 1.85 -3.52
CA ALA A 18 3.09 1.61 -2.24
C ALA A 18 4.41 0.81 -2.41
N ARG A 19 4.42 -0.24 -3.24
CA ARG A 19 5.64 -1.00 -3.55
C ARG A 19 6.71 -0.11 -4.20
N ARG A 20 6.34 0.65 -5.23
CA ARG A 20 7.26 1.53 -5.95
C ARG A 20 7.85 2.61 -5.02
N ALA A 21 7.02 3.22 -4.17
CA ALA A 21 7.47 4.24 -3.23
C ALA A 21 8.54 3.70 -2.27
N VAL A 22 8.33 2.49 -1.72
CA VAL A 22 9.33 1.83 -0.86
C VAL A 22 10.60 1.48 -1.63
N GLU A 23 10.48 0.94 -2.84
CA GLU A 23 11.64 0.58 -3.67
C GLU A 23 12.50 1.79 -4.05
N GLU A 24 11.88 2.89 -4.48
CA GLU A 24 12.57 4.13 -4.84
C GLU A 24 13.25 4.78 -3.63
N TYR A 25 12.58 4.80 -2.48
CA TYR A 25 13.18 5.33 -1.26
C TYR A 25 14.39 4.48 -0.83
N LEU A 26 14.28 3.15 -0.85
CA LEU A 26 15.38 2.27 -0.43
C LEU A 26 16.56 2.28 -1.40
N ARG A 27 16.32 2.43 -2.70
CA ARG A 27 17.38 2.41 -3.71
C ARG A 27 18.02 3.78 -3.91
N ASN A 28 17.22 4.84 -3.91
CA ASN A 28 17.61 6.16 -4.39
C ASN A 28 17.40 7.27 -3.35
N ALA A 29 16.85 6.97 -2.17
CA ALA A 29 16.45 7.96 -1.16
C ALA A 29 15.45 9.02 -1.68
N VAL A 30 14.61 8.64 -2.66
CA VAL A 30 13.60 9.51 -3.26
C VAL A 30 12.22 9.19 -2.73
N VAL A 31 11.49 10.22 -2.29
CA VAL A 31 10.04 10.16 -2.07
C VAL A 31 9.36 10.51 -3.39
N ILE A 32 8.57 9.59 -3.93
CA ILE A 32 7.93 9.77 -5.23
C ILE A 32 6.57 10.45 -5.09
N GLU A 33 6.22 11.23 -6.11
CA GLU A 33 4.84 11.67 -6.33
C GLU A 33 4.03 10.55 -7.01
N PRO A 34 2.73 10.42 -6.72
CA PRO A 34 1.84 9.52 -7.44
C PRO A 34 1.82 9.85 -8.95
N PRO A 35 1.84 8.84 -9.84
CA PRO A 35 1.69 9.06 -11.29
C PRO A 35 0.24 9.44 -11.63
N ASP A 36 -0.19 9.32 -12.89
CA ASP A 36 -1.57 9.60 -13.35
C ASP A 36 -2.63 8.91 -12.47
N THR A 37 -3.08 9.66 -11.46
CA THR A 37 -3.85 9.12 -10.34
C THR A 37 -5.34 9.28 -10.65
N PRO A 38 -6.14 8.21 -10.55
CA PRO A 38 -7.58 8.30 -10.67
C PRO A 38 -8.16 9.36 -9.72
N ARG A 39 -9.05 10.23 -10.22
CA ARG A 39 -9.66 11.31 -9.42
C ARG A 39 -10.37 10.83 -8.14
N SER A 40 -10.85 9.59 -8.13
CA SER A 40 -11.45 8.95 -6.96
C SER A 40 -10.46 8.75 -5.79
N LEU A 41 -9.16 8.65 -6.08
CA LEU A 41 -8.07 8.44 -5.12
C LEU A 41 -7.44 9.75 -4.63
N THR A 42 -7.81 10.90 -5.19
CA THR A 42 -7.34 12.21 -4.74
C THR A 42 -8.16 12.77 -3.58
N ARG A 43 -9.22 12.07 -3.16
CA ARG A 43 -10.00 12.39 -1.97
C ARG A 43 -9.24 11.94 -0.72
N GLU A 44 -9.33 12.72 0.34
CA GLU A 44 -8.74 12.38 1.63
C GLU A 44 -9.28 11.06 2.19
N GLY A 45 -8.37 10.26 2.77
CA GLY A 45 -8.72 8.96 3.33
C GLY A 45 -7.64 8.44 4.27
N GLY A 46 -8.07 7.80 5.36
CA GLY A 46 -7.16 7.04 6.22
C GLY A 46 -6.63 5.80 5.50
N VAL A 47 -5.37 5.47 5.72
CA VAL A 47 -4.70 4.33 5.07
C VAL A 47 -3.64 3.71 5.97
N PHE A 48 -3.50 2.39 5.90
CA PHE A 48 -2.40 1.64 6.49
C PHE A 48 -1.71 0.81 5.41
N VAL A 49 -0.39 0.79 5.44
CA VAL A 49 0.44 -0.07 4.58
C VAL A 49 1.12 -1.11 5.44
N THR A 50 0.84 -2.38 5.14
CA THR A 50 1.46 -3.54 5.80
C THR A 50 2.44 -4.21 4.85
N ILE A 51 3.65 -4.47 5.33
CA ILE A 51 4.64 -5.30 4.65
C ILE A 51 4.70 -6.63 5.38
N GLU A 52 4.47 -7.72 4.65
CA GLU A 52 4.59 -9.09 5.15
C GLU A 52 5.77 -9.80 4.47
N SER A 53 6.56 -10.53 5.25
CA SER A 53 7.54 -11.48 4.73
C SER A 53 6.85 -12.80 4.43
N ILE A 54 7.05 -13.33 3.22
CA ILE A 54 6.56 -14.65 2.82
C ILE A 54 7.69 -15.66 3.08
N ARG A 55 7.39 -16.71 3.86
CA ARG A 55 8.35 -17.76 4.25
C ARG A 55 7.76 -19.13 3.95
N LEU A 56 8.59 -20.06 3.49
CA LEU A 56 8.25 -21.48 3.41
C LEU A 56 8.67 -22.13 4.73
N ASP A 57 7.72 -22.69 5.45
CA ASP A 57 7.98 -23.47 6.64
C ASP A 57 8.59 -24.81 6.23
N SER A 58 9.86 -25.02 6.57
CA SER A 58 10.64 -26.19 6.13
C SER A 58 10.17 -27.51 6.76
N VAL A 59 9.40 -27.45 7.84
CA VAL A 59 8.90 -28.64 8.55
C VAL A 59 7.54 -29.06 8.00
N THR A 60 6.65 -28.10 7.82
CA THR A 60 5.27 -28.35 7.38
C THR A 60 5.08 -28.22 5.87
N GLY A 61 6.05 -27.65 5.16
CA GLY A 61 5.97 -27.34 3.72
C GLY A 61 4.99 -26.23 3.38
N ARG A 62 4.51 -25.46 4.36
CA ARG A 62 3.46 -24.45 4.16
C ARG A 62 4.03 -23.05 4.03
N VAL A 63 3.40 -22.23 3.19
CA VAL A 63 3.71 -20.80 3.11
C VAL A 63 3.09 -20.08 4.30
N ARG A 64 3.91 -19.32 5.03
CA ARG A 64 3.51 -18.45 6.13
C ARG A 64 3.83 -17.00 5.80
N ARG A 65 3.01 -16.10 6.33
CA ARG A 65 3.22 -14.66 6.28
C ARG A 65 3.61 -14.16 7.66
N GLU A 66 4.66 -13.36 7.72
CA GLU A 66 5.19 -12.79 8.96
C GLU A 66 5.18 -11.26 8.84
N LEU A 67 4.63 -10.58 9.83
CA LEU A 67 4.60 -9.11 9.84
C LEU A 67 6.02 -8.55 9.82
N ARG A 68 6.32 -7.69 8.84
CA ARG A 68 7.62 -6.99 8.73
C ARG A 68 7.51 -5.50 9.07
N GLY A 69 6.32 -4.94 8.97
CA GLY A 69 5.99 -3.57 9.38
C GLY A 69 4.56 -3.21 9.01
N CYS A 70 3.95 -2.31 9.78
CA CYS A 70 2.64 -1.73 9.51
C CYS A 70 2.63 -0.30 10.03
N ILE A 71 2.40 0.67 9.14
CA ILE A 71 2.32 2.11 9.47
C ILE A 71 1.18 2.72 8.66
N GLY A 72 0.52 3.72 9.23
CA GLY A 72 -0.59 4.38 8.56
C GLY A 72 -1.09 5.63 9.28
N TYR A 73 -2.00 6.32 8.63
CA TYR A 73 -2.75 7.45 9.16
C TYR A 73 -4.21 7.02 9.36
N PRO A 74 -4.70 6.95 10.62
CA PRO A 74 -6.08 6.60 10.87
C PRO A 74 -7.05 7.71 10.42
N GLU A 75 -6.66 8.97 10.64
CA GLU A 75 -7.42 10.14 10.23
C GLU A 75 -7.03 10.59 8.80
N PRO A 76 -7.97 11.12 8.01
CA PRO A 76 -7.77 11.44 6.60
C PRO A 76 -7.06 12.79 6.41
N TYR A 77 -5.80 12.88 6.83
CA TYR A 77 -4.99 14.11 6.67
C TYR A 77 -4.49 14.35 5.25
N PHE A 78 -4.48 13.31 4.41
CA PHE A 78 -3.93 13.34 3.07
C PHE A 78 -4.86 12.63 2.07
N PRO A 79 -4.78 12.97 0.77
CA PRO A 79 -5.30 12.14 -0.31
C PRO A 79 -4.85 10.67 -0.19
N LEU A 80 -5.65 9.74 -0.70
CA LEU A 80 -5.39 8.32 -0.55
C LEU A 80 -4.17 7.81 -1.34
N ALA A 81 -3.84 8.46 -2.45
CA ALA A 81 -2.72 8.13 -3.33
C ALA A 81 -1.50 9.03 -3.06
#